data_AF-A0AAP2RHY5-F1
#
_entry.id   AF-A0AAP2RHY5-F1
#
_cell.length_a   1.000
_cell.length_b   1.000
_cell.length_c   1.000
_cell.angle_alpha   90.00
_cell.angle_beta   90.00
_cell.angle_gamma   90.00
#
_symmetry.space_group_name_H-M   'P 1'
#
loop_
_entity.id
_entity.type
_entity.pdbx_description
1 polymer ?
#
loop_
_entity_poly.entity_id
_entity_poly.type
_entity_poly.pdbx_seq_one_letter_code
_entity_poly.pdbx_strand_id
1 'polypeptide(L)'
;MSEPAVCVEALDDYRVDNDPVRQFVDTVMSSLVWNLVPWQFLYDLYGAWMSRNNPNGRAENLRTFKRRITELLPTLPEWSDTGENAMRTGDKMNDPGPLIVEYDLKNWRNQSYRGMDVNKIATPETKARYRGLVRVSGGSVAAG
;
A
#
# COMPACT_ATOMS: atom_id res chain seq x y z
N MET A 1 -45.55 -24.33 -13.18
CA MET A 1 -44.38 -23.87 -13.95
C MET A 1 -44.30 -22.36 -13.81
N SER A 2 -43.05 -21.87 -13.70
CA SER A 2 -42.59 -20.48 -13.82
C SER A 2 -42.02 -19.89 -12.53
N GLU A 3 -40.76 -20.24 -12.25
CA GLU A 3 -39.82 -19.35 -11.57
C GLU A 3 -38.91 -18.75 -12.67
N PRO A 4 -38.79 -17.41 -12.78
CA PRO A 4 -38.16 -16.77 -13.92
C PRO A 4 -36.63 -16.83 -13.84
N ALA A 5 -36.01 -17.27 -14.93
CA ALA A 5 -34.57 -17.26 -15.16
C ALA A 5 -34.04 -15.84 -15.42
N VAL A 6 -34.03 -14.99 -14.38
CA VAL A 6 -33.47 -13.62 -14.45
C VAL A 6 -32.58 -13.35 -13.23
N CYS A 7 -31.73 -14.30 -12.85
CA CYS A 7 -30.78 -14.10 -11.74
C CYS A 7 -29.31 -14.38 -12.10
N VAL A 8 -28.98 -14.74 -13.34
CA VAL A 8 -27.61 -15.19 -13.69
C VAL A 8 -26.85 -14.20 -14.58
N GLU A 9 -27.51 -13.30 -15.30
CA GLU A 9 -26.82 -12.41 -16.26
C GLU A 9 -26.40 -11.03 -15.73
N ALA A 10 -26.80 -10.63 -14.52
CA ALA A 10 -26.47 -9.30 -13.97
C ALA A 10 -25.18 -9.23 -13.12
N LEU A 11 -24.41 -10.32 -13.02
CA LEU A 11 -23.21 -10.37 -12.16
C LEU A 11 -21.88 -10.17 -12.89
N ASP A 12 -21.85 -10.27 -14.22
CA ASP A 12 -20.58 -10.19 -14.98
C ASP A 12 -20.32 -8.80 -15.60
N ASP A 13 -21.36 -7.99 -15.81
CA ASP A 13 -21.23 -6.62 -16.35
C ASP A 13 -20.68 -5.60 -15.34
N TYR A 14 -20.56 -5.94 -14.06
CA TYR A 14 -20.00 -5.04 -13.03
C TYR A 14 -18.47 -5.09 -12.89
N ARG A 15 -17.79 -5.93 -13.67
CA ARG A 15 -16.40 -6.32 -13.39
C ARG A 15 -15.35 -5.50 -14.13
N VAL A 16 -15.74 -4.70 -15.13
CA VAL A 16 -14.81 -4.02 -16.04
C VAL A 16 -14.41 -2.63 -15.54
N ASP A 17 -15.18 -1.99 -14.65
CA ASP A 17 -14.93 -0.59 -14.23
C ASP A 17 -14.42 -0.39 -12.79
N ASN A 18 -14.23 -1.44 -11.99
CA ASN A 18 -13.83 -1.30 -10.58
C ASN A 18 -12.64 -2.19 -10.21
N ASP A 19 -11.41 -1.78 -10.58
CA ASP A 19 -10.18 -2.34 -10.02
C ASP A 19 -9.78 -1.55 -8.76
N PRO A 20 -10.11 -2.03 -7.55
CA PRO A 20 -9.81 -1.33 -6.32
C PRO A 20 -8.30 -1.19 -6.07
N VAL A 21 -7.47 -2.10 -6.59
CA VAL A 21 -6.01 -1.99 -6.41
C VAL A 21 -5.47 -0.84 -7.25
N ARG A 22 -5.99 -0.67 -8.47
CA ARG A 22 -5.60 0.46 -9.33
C ARG A 22 -6.04 1.80 -8.74
N GLN A 23 -7.29 1.90 -8.29
CA GLN A 23 -7.78 3.12 -7.61
C GLN A 23 -6.98 3.44 -6.35
N PHE A 24 -6.63 2.42 -5.57
CA PHE A 24 -5.74 2.57 -4.42
C PHE A 24 -4.38 3.12 -4.83
N VAL A 25 -3.75 2.53 -5.85
CA VAL A 25 -2.45 2.98 -6.40
C VAL A 25 -2.52 4.46 -6.81
N ASP A 26 -3.51 4.83 -7.60
CA ASP A 26 -3.68 6.20 -8.11
C ASP A 26 -3.90 7.23 -6.99
N THR A 27 -4.52 6.80 -5.88
CA THR A 27 -4.81 7.67 -4.74
C THR A 27 -3.64 7.79 -3.76
N VAL A 28 -2.96 6.66 -3.47
CA VAL A 28 -2.08 6.54 -2.30
C VAL A 28 -0.60 6.67 -2.65
N MET A 29 -0.18 6.24 -3.84
CA MET A 29 1.25 6.12 -4.15
C MET A 29 1.97 7.48 -4.15
N SER A 30 1.28 8.53 -4.60
CA SER A 30 1.78 9.92 -4.60
C SER A 30 1.97 10.50 -3.19
N SER A 31 1.23 9.98 -2.20
CA SER A 31 1.24 10.46 -0.81
C SER A 31 2.28 9.74 0.07
N LEU A 32 2.97 8.72 -0.47
CA LEU A 32 4.01 8.00 0.27
C LEU A 32 5.29 8.82 0.36
N VAL A 33 5.70 9.11 1.58
CA VAL A 33 6.91 9.90 1.86
C VAL A 33 8.19 9.05 1.90
N TRP A 34 8.07 7.75 2.15
CA TRP A 34 9.24 6.88 2.33
C TRP A 34 9.88 6.47 1.02
N ASN A 35 11.19 6.23 1.08
CA ASN A 35 11.98 5.66 -0.01
C ASN A 35 11.91 4.12 -0.04
N LEU A 36 11.46 3.49 1.05
CA LEU A 36 11.22 2.06 1.18
C LEU A 36 9.86 1.84 1.83
N VAL A 37 8.98 1.10 1.18
CA VAL A 37 7.62 0.85 1.63
C VAL A 37 7.42 -0.66 1.78
N PRO A 38 7.35 -1.19 3.01
CA PRO A 38 7.19 -2.62 3.23
C PRO A 38 5.90 -3.16 2.61
N TRP A 39 5.96 -4.36 2.04
CA TRP A 39 4.78 -5.00 1.47
C TRP A 39 3.61 -5.13 2.46
N GLN A 40 3.92 -5.46 3.73
CA GLN A 40 2.90 -5.58 4.77
C GLN A 40 2.28 -4.21 5.09
N PHE A 41 3.07 -3.15 5.12
CA PHE A 41 2.56 -1.78 5.35
C PHE A 41 1.59 -1.38 4.24
N LEU A 42 2.01 -1.56 2.98
CA LEU A 42 1.21 -1.19 1.83
C LEU A 42 -0.12 -1.97 1.78
N TYR A 43 -0.10 -3.23 2.21
CA TYR A 43 -1.29 -4.07 2.29
C TYR A 43 -2.23 -3.67 3.44
N ASP A 44 -1.71 -3.38 4.63
CA ASP A 44 -2.53 -2.92 5.75
C ASP A 44 -3.19 -1.56 5.41
N LEU A 45 -2.45 -0.69 4.71
CA LEU A 45 -2.96 0.57 4.16
C LEU A 45 -4.04 0.34 3.10
N TYR A 46 -3.86 -0.62 2.19
CA TYR A 46 -4.89 -1.02 1.22
C TYR A 46 -6.16 -1.54 1.91
N GLY A 47 -6.03 -2.36 2.96
CA GLY A 47 -7.18 -2.82 3.73
C GLY A 47 -7.96 -1.69 4.41
N ALA A 48 -7.24 -0.71 4.98
CA ALA A 48 -7.86 0.46 5.59
C ALA A 48 -8.53 1.37 4.55
N TRP A 49 -7.90 1.58 3.40
CA TRP A 49 -8.48 2.32 2.26
C TRP A 49 -9.72 1.62 1.70
N MET A 50 -9.66 0.29 1.49
CA MET A 50 -10.81 -0.51 1.05
C MET A 50 -12.00 -0.38 1.99
N SER A 51 -11.77 -0.40 3.30
CA SER A 51 -12.85 -0.26 4.30
C SER A 51 -13.58 1.08 4.21
N ARG A 52 -12.93 2.13 3.69
CA ARG A 52 -13.50 3.47 3.49
C ARG A 52 -14.17 3.63 2.13
N ASN A 53 -13.51 3.14 1.07
CA ASN A 53 -13.89 3.39 -0.31
C ASN A 53 -14.80 2.30 -0.90
N ASN A 54 -14.73 1.08 -0.38
CA ASN A 54 -15.57 -0.03 -0.80
C ASN A 54 -16.00 -0.89 0.40
N PRO A 55 -16.93 -0.38 1.25
CA PRO A 55 -17.30 -1.03 2.52
C PRO A 55 -17.88 -2.44 2.36
N ASN A 56 -18.52 -2.71 1.22
CA ASN A 56 -19.09 -4.03 0.90
C ASN A 56 -18.11 -4.91 0.11
N GLY A 57 -16.99 -4.34 -0.33
CA GLY A 57 -15.93 -5.05 -1.04
C GLY A 57 -15.08 -5.89 -0.10
N ARG A 58 -14.48 -6.94 -0.65
CA ARG A 58 -13.50 -7.75 0.06
C ARG A 58 -12.11 -7.42 -0.46
N ALA A 59 -11.21 -7.01 0.44
CA ALA A 59 -9.80 -6.90 0.11
C ALA A 59 -9.28 -8.26 -0.35
N GLU A 60 -8.53 -8.26 -1.46
CA GLU A 60 -7.84 -9.45 -1.92
C GLU A 60 -6.78 -9.86 -0.90
N ASN A 61 -6.36 -11.13 -0.90
CA ASN A 61 -5.25 -11.55 -0.04
C ASN A 61 -3.92 -10.88 -0.46
N LEU A 62 -2.97 -10.86 0.47
CA LEU A 62 -1.65 -10.24 0.28
C LEU A 62 -0.91 -10.73 -0.98
N ARG A 63 -1.01 -12.02 -1.33
CA ARG A 63 -0.31 -12.57 -2.50
C ARG A 63 -0.90 -12.01 -3.79
N THR A 64 -2.23 -11.97 -3.90
CA THR A 64 -2.92 -11.41 -5.07
C THR A 64 -2.68 -9.91 -5.16
N PHE A 65 -2.77 -9.19 -4.04
CA PHE A 65 -2.46 -7.76 -3.95
C PHE A 65 -1.06 -7.45 -4.46
N LYS A 66 -0.03 -8.14 -3.96
CA LYS A 66 1.36 -7.96 -4.42
C LYS A 66 1.48 -8.15 -5.92
N ARG A 67 0.93 -9.25 -6.45
CA ARG A 67 0.98 -9.54 -7.88
C ARG A 67 0.38 -8.40 -8.70
N ARG A 68 -0.80 -7.89 -8.31
CA ARG A 68 -1.44 -6.76 -8.99
C ARG A 68 -0.62 -5.48 -8.90
N ILE A 69 -0.02 -5.16 -7.75
CA ILE A 69 0.88 -3.99 -7.64
C ILE A 69 2.08 -4.17 -8.57
N THR A 70 2.70 -5.36 -8.63
CA THR A 70 3.81 -5.65 -9.54
C THR A 70 3.40 -5.50 -11.01
N GLU A 71 2.18 -5.93 -11.38
CA GLU A 71 1.60 -5.73 -12.73
C GLU A 71 1.40 -4.24 -13.06
N LEU A 72 1.17 -3.40 -12.05
CA LEU A 72 1.02 -1.94 -12.18
C LEU A 72 2.36 -1.17 -12.11
N LEU A 73 3.47 -1.78 -11.70
CA LEU A 73 4.77 -1.09 -11.63
C LEU A 73 5.22 -0.40 -12.94
N PRO A 74 4.94 -0.94 -14.14
CA PRO A 74 5.25 -0.22 -15.38
C PRO A 74 4.57 1.16 -15.51
N THR A 75 3.49 1.41 -14.77
CA THR A 75 2.81 2.73 -14.73
C THR A 75 3.31 3.62 -13.59
N LEU A 76 4.24 3.12 -12.75
CA LEU A 76 4.77 3.78 -11.56
C LEU A 76 6.30 3.91 -11.68
N PRO A 77 6.80 4.80 -12.56
CA PRO A 77 8.23 4.84 -12.90
C PRO A 77 9.13 5.20 -11.72
N GLU A 78 8.61 5.85 -10.68
CA GLU A 78 9.36 6.15 -9.46
C GLU A 78 9.50 4.96 -8.50
N TRP A 79 8.87 3.81 -8.77
CA TRP A 79 8.86 2.65 -7.88
C TRP A 79 9.39 1.39 -8.54
N SER A 80 10.06 0.54 -7.75
CA SER A 80 10.45 -0.82 -8.14
C SER A 80 10.24 -1.80 -6.99
N ASP A 81 10.08 -3.09 -7.32
CA ASP A 81 10.07 -4.16 -6.33
C ASP A 81 11.50 -4.47 -5.87
N THR A 82 11.68 -4.63 -4.57
CA THR A 82 12.92 -5.17 -3.97
C THR A 82 13.25 -6.61 -4.41
N GLY A 83 12.27 -7.34 -4.96
CA GLY A 83 12.40 -8.73 -5.39
C GLY A 83 12.58 -9.69 -4.22
N GLU A 84 13.41 -10.71 -4.42
CA GLU A 84 13.67 -11.72 -3.38
C GLU A 84 14.56 -11.20 -2.24
N ASN A 85 15.33 -10.16 -2.47
CA ASN A 85 16.30 -9.66 -1.50
C ASN A 85 15.71 -8.51 -0.68
N ALA A 86 15.67 -8.66 0.64
CA ALA A 86 15.22 -7.60 1.51
C ALA A 86 16.21 -6.41 1.50
N MET A 87 15.69 -5.21 1.24
CA MET A 87 16.45 -3.97 1.26
C MET A 87 16.74 -3.55 2.70
N ARG A 88 17.92 -2.95 2.94
CA ARG A 88 18.24 -2.34 4.24
C ARG A 88 17.40 -1.09 4.43
N THR A 89 16.74 -0.98 5.58
CA THR A 89 15.87 0.16 5.90
C THR A 89 16.67 1.45 6.01
N GLY A 90 17.72 1.47 6.84
CA GLY A 90 18.57 2.65 7.00
C GLY A 90 17.74 3.90 7.34
N ASP A 91 17.89 4.93 6.53
CA ASP A 91 17.20 6.22 6.61
C ASP A 91 15.87 6.27 5.81
N LYS A 92 15.53 5.22 5.06
CA LYS A 92 14.47 5.24 4.04
C LYS A 92 13.04 5.32 4.58
N MET A 93 12.88 5.20 5.90
CA MET A 93 11.61 5.20 6.62
C MET A 93 11.63 6.09 7.88
N ASN A 94 12.60 7.00 8.01
CA ASN A 94 12.75 7.83 9.22
C ASN A 94 11.72 8.97 9.31
N ASP A 95 11.20 9.41 8.16
CA ASP A 95 10.21 10.48 8.12
C ASP A 95 8.86 10.02 8.71
N PRO A 96 8.10 10.90 9.37
CA PRO A 96 6.74 10.60 9.79
C PRO A 96 5.89 10.15 8.59
N GLY A 97 5.27 8.98 8.67
CA GLY A 97 4.37 8.47 7.63
C GLY A 97 2.93 8.95 7.90
N PRO A 98 2.46 10.09 7.35
CA PRO A 98 1.17 10.68 7.70
C PRO A 98 -0.01 9.72 7.50
N LEU A 99 0.09 8.84 6.49
CA LEU A 99 -0.89 7.81 6.17
C LEU A 99 -1.14 6.83 7.33
N ILE A 100 -0.19 6.65 8.26
CA ILE A 100 -0.38 5.85 9.48
C ILE A 100 -1.49 6.42 10.34
N VAL A 101 -1.48 7.74 10.52
CA VAL A 101 -2.46 8.43 11.37
C VAL A 101 -3.75 8.60 10.60
N GLU A 102 -3.66 9.02 9.34
CA GLU A 102 -4.82 9.24 8.47
C GLU A 102 -5.68 7.98 8.32
N TYR A 103 -5.07 6.81 8.12
CA TYR A 103 -5.77 5.53 7.96
C TYR A 103 -5.89 4.71 9.24
N ASP A 104 -5.49 5.26 10.40
CA ASP A 104 -5.51 4.58 11.70
C ASP A 104 -4.78 3.21 11.67
N LEU A 105 -3.60 3.15 11.06
CA LEU A 105 -2.78 1.94 10.96
C LEU A 105 -2.10 1.64 12.30
N LYS A 106 -2.87 1.15 13.28
CA LYS A 106 -2.43 0.98 14.67
C LYS A 106 -1.14 0.18 14.83
N ASN A 107 -0.97 -0.88 14.03
CA ASN A 107 0.24 -1.73 14.06
C ASN A 107 1.50 -1.02 13.53
N TRP A 108 1.32 0.06 12.78
CA TRP A 108 2.39 0.88 12.20
C TRP A 108 2.59 2.21 12.93
N ARG A 109 1.87 2.44 14.04
CA ARG A 109 2.18 3.55 14.95
C ARG A 109 3.44 3.25 15.73
N ASN A 110 4.12 4.30 16.19
CA ASN A 110 5.21 4.18 17.14
C ASN A 110 4.72 3.58 18.46
N GLN A 111 5.04 2.30 18.68
CA GLN A 111 4.57 1.55 19.85
C GLN A 111 5.28 1.95 21.14
N SER A 112 6.39 2.68 21.08
CA SER A 112 7.13 3.15 22.25
C SER A 112 6.77 4.57 22.64
N TYR A 113 6.20 5.35 21.73
CA TYR A 113 5.77 6.73 22.02
C TYR A 113 4.40 6.77 22.71
N ARG A 114 4.26 7.62 23.74
CA ARG A 114 3.02 7.77 24.54
C ARG A 114 2.49 9.20 24.59
N GLY A 115 3.16 10.15 23.91
CA GLY A 115 2.70 11.54 23.87
C GLY A 115 1.67 11.79 22.77
N MET A 116 1.33 13.06 22.59
CA MET A 116 0.30 13.51 21.62
C MET A 116 0.88 14.03 20.31
N ASP A 117 2.20 14.06 20.16
CA ASP A 117 2.86 14.52 18.93
C ASP A 117 2.57 13.56 17.77
N VAL A 118 1.74 14.02 16.83
CA VAL A 118 1.28 13.26 15.67
C VAL A 118 2.44 12.76 14.82
N ASN A 119 3.50 13.57 14.66
CA ASN A 119 4.66 13.18 13.86
C ASN A 119 5.39 12.00 14.51
N LYS A 120 5.56 12.03 15.83
CA LYS A 120 6.19 10.93 16.57
C LYS A 120 5.32 9.68 16.59
N ILE A 121 4.00 9.81 16.65
CA ILE A 121 3.07 8.68 16.51
C ILE A 121 3.20 8.04 15.12
N ALA A 122 3.36 8.86 14.09
CA ALA A 122 3.48 8.47 12.69
C ALA A 122 4.87 7.94 12.28
N THR A 123 5.85 7.88 13.20
CA THR A 123 7.18 7.33 12.92
C THR A 123 7.29 5.91 13.51
N PRO A 124 7.06 4.83 12.73
CA PRO A 124 7.08 3.46 13.23
C PRO A 124 8.46 3.03 13.71
N GLU A 125 8.49 2.04 14.59
CA GLU A 125 9.70 1.27 14.84
C GLU A 125 9.95 0.31 13.68
N THR A 126 11.02 0.56 12.93
CA THR A 126 11.32 -0.20 11.71
C THR A 126 12.26 -1.36 11.98
N LYS A 127 12.05 -2.48 11.27
CA LYS A 127 13.02 -3.59 11.18
C LYS A 127 14.24 -3.16 10.39
N ALA A 128 15.36 -3.84 10.60
CA ALA A 128 16.62 -3.57 9.89
C ALA A 128 16.51 -3.74 8.36
N ARG A 129 15.61 -4.61 7.89
CA ARG A 129 15.38 -4.92 6.48
C ARG A 129 13.91 -5.18 6.18
N TYR A 130 13.48 -4.80 4.99
CA TYR A 130 12.14 -5.11 4.46
C TYR A 130 12.19 -5.54 3.00
N ARG A 131 11.21 -6.37 2.63
CA ARG A 131 10.78 -6.54 1.23
C ARG A 131 9.58 -5.64 0.99
N GLY A 132 9.49 -5.06 -0.20
CA GLY A 132 8.48 -4.08 -0.51
C GLY A 132 8.74 -3.36 -1.83
N LEU A 133 8.22 -2.14 -1.90
CA LEU A 133 8.54 -1.20 -2.95
C LEU A 133 9.67 -0.28 -2.49
N VAL A 134 10.59 0.02 -3.40
CA VAL A 134 11.66 0.99 -3.18
C VAL A 134 11.55 2.06 -4.25
N ARG A 135 11.81 3.32 -3.88
CA ARG A 135 11.87 4.39 -4.86
C ARG A 135 13.08 4.15 -5.77
N VAL A 136 12.84 4.19 -7.08
CA VAL A 136 13.90 4.21 -8.07
C VAL A 136 14.53 5.59 -7.93
N SER A 137 15.62 5.69 -7.17
CA SER A 137 16.44 6.89 -7.20
C SER A 137 16.91 7.05 -8.64
N GLY A 138 16.33 7.98 -9.39
CA GLY A 138 16.89 8.44 -10.65
C GLY A 138 18.34 8.78 -10.35
N GLY A 139 19.28 8.02 -10.93
CA GLY A 139 20.69 8.11 -10.57
C GLY A 139 21.15 9.57 -10.59
N SER A 140 21.59 10.06 -9.44
CA SER A 140 22.39 11.26 -9.35
C SER A 140 23.41 11.07 -8.22
N VAL A 141 24.60 10.68 -8.67
CA VAL A 141 25.94 10.93 -8.14
C VAL A 141 26.09 11.21 -6.63
N ALA A 142 26.62 10.22 -5.91
CA ALA A 142 27.56 10.52 -4.83
C ALA A 142 28.98 10.48 -5.43
N ALA A 143 29.40 11.61 -6.00
CA ALA A 143 30.82 11.97 -6.02
C ALA A 143 31.10 12.71 -4.71
N GLY A 144 32.01 12.17 -3.91
CA GLY A 144 32.44 12.71 -2.63
C GLY A 144 33.36 11.72 -1.93
#